data_AF-A0A7X3SK49-F1
#
_entry.id   AF-A0A7X3SK49-F1
#
_cell.length_a   1.000
_cell.length_b   1.000
_cell.length_c   1.000
_cell.angle_alpha   90.00
_cell.angle_beta   90.00
_cell.angle_gamma   90.00
#
_symmetry.space_group_name_H-M   'P 1'
#
loop_
_entity.id
_entity.type
_entity.pdbx_description
1 polymer ?
#
loop_
_entity_poly.entity_id
_entity_poly.type
_entity_poly.pdbx_seq_one_letter_code
_entity_poly.pdbx_strand_id
1 'polypeptide(L)'
;MLKFPPILPDVLGKIAKFVIGAISELSKKVSSTKPVDEKSSASDIDNVIEMFEAYKEEVRGRASGIEEAVSQEVSYYGEELEQIFNEQETLLKKYGIRKGRIDRQIKKLLSGMKGFIDDEVCRNVSLSNRELRNIIRMIPGTQKEQAMSGFSSQVFQEALDKYCLQVREMLSDLFMEVEEETLHVIEKTGKNEQNHIRQLESIDAENYFEKSEHMIAEAGYTIEGCHMIEKILEEQ
;
A
#
# COMPACT_ATOMS: atom_id res chain seq x y z
N MET A 1 16.23 12.54 -3.07
CA MET A 1 14.79 12.39 -2.90
C MET A 1 14.36 11.28 -3.82
N LEU A 2 14.00 10.12 -3.27
CA LEU A 2 13.22 9.13 -4.02
C LEU A 2 11.96 9.83 -4.53
N LYS A 3 11.98 10.18 -5.82
CA LYS A 3 10.85 10.79 -6.49
C LYS A 3 9.87 9.65 -6.71
N PHE A 4 8.81 9.61 -5.91
CA PHE A 4 7.63 8.85 -6.26
C PHE A 4 7.27 9.21 -7.71
N PRO A 5 7.15 8.22 -8.62
CA PRO A 5 6.62 8.52 -9.94
C PRO A 5 5.29 9.26 -9.74
N PRO A 6 5.08 10.40 -10.41
CA PRO A 6 3.81 11.09 -10.31
C PRO A 6 2.74 10.10 -10.75
N ILE A 7 1.71 9.90 -9.91
CA ILE A 7 0.52 9.14 -10.30
C ILE A 7 0.14 9.64 -11.68
N LEU A 8 0.29 8.80 -12.70
CA LEU A 8 0.12 9.21 -14.08
C LEU A 8 -1.29 9.82 -14.19
N PRO A 9 -1.45 11.05 -14.71
CA PRO A 9 -2.76 11.69 -14.85
C PRO A 9 -3.81 10.80 -15.53
N ASP A 10 -3.33 9.89 -16.37
CA ASP A 10 -4.09 8.82 -17.02
C ASP A 10 -4.76 7.83 -16.04
N VAL A 11 -4.12 7.51 -14.93
CA VAL A 11 -4.66 6.62 -13.87
C VAL A 11 -5.81 7.31 -13.14
N LEU A 12 -5.63 8.57 -12.74
CA LEU A 12 -6.69 9.36 -12.09
C LEU A 12 -7.90 9.56 -13.01
N GLY A 13 -7.66 9.82 -14.31
CA GLY A 13 -8.72 9.94 -15.30
C GLY A 13 -9.50 8.65 -15.51
N LYS A 14 -8.84 7.49 -15.46
CA LYS A 14 -9.48 6.16 -15.54
C LYS A 14 -10.32 5.86 -14.29
N ILE A 15 -9.79 6.16 -13.10
CA ILE A 15 -10.51 6.01 -11.82
C ILE A 15 -11.79 6.85 -11.82
N ALA A 16 -11.69 8.13 -12.17
CA ALA A 16 -12.85 9.04 -12.18
C ALA A 16 -13.94 8.58 -13.15
N LYS A 17 -13.55 8.16 -14.37
CA LYS A 17 -14.50 7.61 -15.36
C LYS A 17 -15.17 6.34 -14.86
N PHE A 18 -14.45 5.46 -14.18
CA PHE A 18 -15.02 4.26 -13.57
C PHE A 18 -16.09 4.61 -12.55
N VAL A 19 -15.73 5.41 -11.54
CA VAL A 19 -16.61 5.72 -10.41
C VAL A 19 -17.89 6.40 -10.93
N ILE A 20 -17.75 7.40 -11.80
CA ILE A 20 -18.90 8.10 -12.40
C ILE A 20 -19.76 7.15 -13.24
N GLY A 21 -19.14 6.25 -14.01
CA GLY A 21 -19.84 5.26 -14.83
C GLY A 21 -20.68 4.31 -13.99
N ALA A 22 -20.06 3.69 -12.97
CA ALA A 22 -20.73 2.74 -12.07
C ALA A 22 -21.89 3.39 -11.31
N ILE A 23 -21.70 4.61 -10.79
CA ILE A 23 -22.74 5.36 -10.10
C ILE A 23 -23.92 5.66 -11.03
N SER A 24 -23.64 6.13 -12.25
CA SER A 24 -24.67 6.51 -13.23
C SER A 24 -25.51 5.31 -13.68
N GLU A 25 -24.85 4.18 -13.95
CA GLU A 25 -25.52 2.97 -14.42
C GLU A 25 -26.46 2.37 -13.36
N LEU A 26 -25.98 2.22 -12.12
CA LEU A 26 -26.79 1.70 -11.02
C LEU A 26 -27.98 2.62 -10.72
N SER A 27 -27.75 3.93 -10.68
CA SER A 27 -28.79 4.90 -10.37
C SER A 27 -29.92 4.87 -11.38
N LYS A 28 -29.60 4.79 -12.68
CA LYS A 28 -30.60 4.67 -13.76
C LYS A 28 -31.38 3.36 -13.71
N LYS A 29 -30.71 2.24 -13.44
CA LYS A 29 -31.38 0.95 -13.30
C LYS A 29 -32.36 0.97 -12.12
N VAL A 30 -31.89 1.39 -10.94
CA VAL A 30 -32.71 1.47 -9.72
C VAL A 30 -33.87 2.46 -9.86
N SER A 31 -33.67 3.60 -10.52
CA SER A 31 -34.71 4.63 -10.63
C SER A 31 -35.95 4.20 -11.42
N SER A 32 -35.82 3.19 -12.28
CA SER A 32 -36.91 2.61 -13.07
C SER A 32 -37.65 1.47 -12.36
N THR A 33 -37.08 0.93 -11.28
CA THR A 33 -37.67 -0.21 -10.54
C THR A 33 -38.85 0.24 -9.70
N LYS A 34 -39.88 -0.62 -9.62
CA LYS A 34 -41.02 -0.43 -8.71
C LYS A 34 -40.54 -0.37 -7.25
N PRO A 35 -41.31 0.28 -6.36
CA PRO A 35 -41.03 0.23 -4.93
C PRO A 35 -40.96 -1.22 -4.43
N VAL A 36 -39.89 -1.56 -3.71
CA VAL A 36 -39.73 -2.87 -3.07
C VAL A 36 -39.97 -2.75 -1.57
N ASP A 37 -41.09 -3.30 -1.09
CA ASP A 37 -41.52 -3.31 0.30
C ASP A 37 -42.08 -4.68 0.74
N GLU A 38 -42.69 -4.76 1.93
CA GLU A 38 -43.22 -6.02 2.50
C GLU A 38 -44.36 -6.65 1.68
N LYS A 39 -44.96 -5.90 0.76
CA LYS A 39 -46.06 -6.33 -0.12
C LYS A 39 -45.59 -6.67 -1.53
N SER A 40 -44.30 -6.49 -1.82
CA SER A 40 -43.72 -6.82 -3.12
C SER A 40 -43.80 -8.31 -3.40
N SER A 41 -43.95 -8.65 -4.68
CA SER A 41 -43.91 -10.05 -5.10
C SER A 41 -42.48 -10.60 -4.99
N ALA A 42 -42.35 -11.92 -4.89
CA ALA A 42 -41.04 -12.57 -4.93
C ALA A 42 -40.25 -12.16 -6.20
N SER A 43 -40.93 -12.07 -7.35
CA SER A 43 -40.32 -11.64 -8.60
C SER A 43 -39.80 -10.20 -8.57
N ASP A 44 -40.48 -9.28 -7.88
CA ASP A 44 -39.99 -7.90 -7.74
C ASP A 44 -38.70 -7.84 -6.89
N ILE A 45 -38.61 -8.70 -5.87
CA ILE A 45 -37.42 -8.83 -5.02
C ILE A 45 -36.27 -9.47 -5.82
N ASP A 46 -36.54 -10.55 -6.55
CA ASP A 46 -35.56 -11.25 -7.38
C ASP A 46 -34.95 -10.31 -8.44
N ASN A 47 -35.78 -9.51 -9.11
CA ASN A 47 -35.30 -8.52 -10.09
C ASN A 47 -34.31 -7.50 -9.49
N VAL A 48 -34.56 -7.04 -8.26
CA VAL A 48 -33.66 -6.10 -7.58
C VAL A 48 -32.37 -6.80 -7.13
N ILE A 49 -32.46 -8.06 -6.69
CA ILE A 49 -31.29 -8.86 -6.33
C ILE A 49 -30.41 -9.08 -7.57
N GLU A 50 -30.97 -9.52 -8.68
CA GLU A 50 -30.23 -9.73 -9.94
C GLU A 50 -29.54 -8.44 -10.42
N MET A 51 -30.23 -7.30 -10.31
CA MET A 51 -29.66 -5.99 -10.63
C MET A 51 -28.47 -5.64 -9.73
N PHE A 52 -28.55 -5.92 -8.43
CA PHE A 52 -27.44 -5.69 -7.50
C PHE A 52 -26.28 -6.66 -7.73
N GLU A 53 -26.53 -7.93 -8.03
CA GLU A 53 -25.46 -8.88 -8.36
C GLU A 53 -24.74 -8.48 -9.66
N ALA A 54 -25.49 -8.09 -10.71
CA ALA A 54 -24.88 -7.59 -11.94
C ALA A 54 -24.03 -6.33 -11.70
N TYR A 55 -24.48 -5.43 -10.82
CA TYR A 55 -23.70 -4.26 -10.43
C TYR A 55 -22.44 -4.64 -9.65
N LYS A 56 -22.52 -5.58 -8.70
CA LYS A 56 -21.35 -6.05 -7.94
C LYS A 56 -20.29 -6.66 -8.86
N GLU A 57 -20.69 -7.44 -9.87
CA GLU A 57 -19.73 -7.97 -10.86
C GLU A 57 -19.05 -6.86 -11.67
N GLU A 58 -19.78 -5.81 -12.06
CA GLU A 58 -19.20 -4.66 -12.76
C GLU A 58 -18.22 -3.91 -11.85
N VAL A 59 -18.59 -3.67 -10.60
CA VAL A 59 -17.70 -3.06 -9.59
C VAL A 59 -16.46 -3.90 -9.40
N ARG A 60 -16.59 -5.21 -9.18
CA ARG A 60 -15.45 -6.12 -8.98
C ARG A 60 -14.43 -6.03 -10.12
N GLY A 61 -14.91 -6.16 -11.35
CA GLY A 61 -14.04 -6.14 -12.53
C GLY A 61 -13.26 -4.83 -12.68
N ARG A 62 -13.90 -3.70 -12.35
CA ARG A 62 -13.27 -2.38 -12.49
C ARG A 62 -12.47 -1.93 -11.27
N ALA A 63 -12.91 -2.29 -10.05
CA ALA A 63 -12.17 -2.12 -8.81
C ALA A 63 -10.82 -2.83 -8.87
N SER A 64 -10.81 -4.06 -9.39
CA SER A 64 -9.57 -4.82 -9.64
C SER A 64 -8.57 -4.04 -10.48
N GLY A 65 -9.02 -3.30 -11.50
CA GLY A 65 -8.14 -2.48 -12.34
C GLY A 65 -7.52 -1.28 -11.62
N ILE A 66 -8.22 -0.70 -10.64
CA ILE A 66 -7.67 0.37 -9.79
C ILE A 66 -6.63 -0.21 -8.84
N GLU A 67 -7.00 -1.26 -8.13
CA GLU A 67 -6.12 -1.93 -7.17
C GLU A 67 -4.85 -2.44 -7.85
N GLU A 68 -4.97 -3.03 -9.04
CA GLU A 68 -3.86 -3.49 -9.85
C GLU A 68 -2.95 -2.33 -10.28
N ALA A 69 -3.51 -1.18 -10.70
CA ALA A 69 -2.70 -0.02 -11.03
C ALA A 69 -1.88 0.49 -9.83
N VAL A 70 -2.50 0.58 -8.65
CA VAL A 70 -1.75 0.97 -7.43
C VAL A 70 -0.73 -0.12 -7.06
N SER A 71 -1.09 -1.40 -7.18
CA SER A 71 -0.19 -2.52 -6.89
C SER A 71 1.01 -2.53 -7.82
N GLN A 72 0.86 -2.15 -9.10
CA GLN A 72 1.97 -2.06 -10.05
C GLN A 72 2.96 -0.96 -9.65
N GLU A 73 2.47 0.22 -9.26
CA GLU A 73 3.31 1.32 -8.78
C GLU A 73 4.10 0.91 -7.52
N VAL A 74 3.43 0.24 -6.58
CA VAL A 74 4.08 -0.27 -5.36
C VAL A 74 5.07 -1.39 -5.67
N SER A 75 4.76 -2.28 -6.61
CA SER A 75 5.67 -3.35 -7.05
C SER A 75 6.93 -2.76 -7.66
N TYR A 76 6.83 -1.73 -8.50
CA TYR A 76 7.98 -1.06 -9.09
C TYR A 76 8.95 -0.54 -8.02
N TYR A 77 8.41 0.14 -7.00
CA TYR A 77 9.21 0.59 -5.87
C TYR A 77 9.85 -0.58 -5.07
N GLY A 78 9.09 -1.67 -4.89
CA GLY A 78 9.59 -2.88 -4.26
C GLY A 78 10.75 -3.53 -5.03
N GLU A 79 10.66 -3.55 -6.37
CA GLU A 79 11.72 -4.06 -7.26
C GLU A 79 12.97 -3.17 -7.21
N GLU A 80 12.82 -1.85 -7.19
CA GLU A 80 13.95 -0.91 -7.01
C GLU A 80 14.66 -1.14 -5.66
N LEU A 81 13.90 -1.28 -4.57
CA LEU A 81 14.46 -1.63 -3.26
C LEU A 81 15.18 -2.98 -3.30
N GLU A 82 14.60 -3.98 -3.95
CA GLU A 82 15.22 -5.29 -4.06
C GLU A 82 16.54 -5.23 -4.83
N GLN A 83 16.61 -4.44 -5.91
CA GLN A 83 17.83 -4.24 -6.68
C GLN A 83 18.93 -3.61 -5.82
N ILE A 84 18.61 -2.54 -5.07
CA ILE A 84 19.56 -1.90 -4.15
C ILE A 84 20.10 -2.91 -3.13
N PHE A 85 19.23 -3.75 -2.57
CA PHE A 85 19.66 -4.77 -1.62
C PHE A 85 20.51 -5.87 -2.24
N ASN A 86 20.24 -6.25 -3.49
CA ASN A 86 21.02 -7.26 -4.21
C ASN A 86 22.42 -6.74 -4.57
N GLU A 87 22.52 -5.49 -5.03
CA GLU A 87 23.81 -4.85 -5.35
C GLU A 87 24.71 -4.71 -4.10
N GLN A 88 24.10 -4.58 -2.92
CA GLN A 88 24.79 -4.42 -1.64
C GLN A 88 24.80 -5.70 -0.78
N GLU A 89 24.55 -6.88 -1.36
CA GLU A 89 24.35 -8.13 -0.60
C GLU A 89 25.50 -8.45 0.37
N THR A 90 26.74 -8.18 -0.04
CA THR A 90 27.94 -8.37 0.78
C THR A 90 27.93 -7.47 2.02
N LEU A 91 27.54 -6.20 1.87
CA LEU A 91 27.41 -5.25 2.97
C LEU A 91 26.22 -5.60 3.88
N LEU A 92 25.07 -5.97 3.30
CA LEU A 92 23.91 -6.41 4.08
C LEU A 92 24.27 -7.60 4.99
N LYS A 93 25.00 -8.59 4.45
CA LYS A 93 25.50 -9.74 5.22
C LYS A 93 26.50 -9.32 6.29
N LYS A 94 27.45 -8.43 5.95
CA LYS A 94 28.46 -7.92 6.90
C LYS A 94 27.81 -7.24 8.11
N TYR A 95 26.81 -6.41 7.86
CA TYR A 95 26.12 -5.64 8.91
C TYR A 95 24.96 -6.40 9.56
N GLY A 96 24.49 -7.49 8.95
CA GLY A 96 23.42 -8.34 9.49
C GLY A 96 22.01 -7.85 9.19
N ILE A 97 21.84 -7.03 8.15
CA ILE A 97 20.53 -6.56 7.68
C ILE A 97 19.77 -7.74 7.09
N ARG A 98 18.56 -7.98 7.60
CA ARG A 98 17.74 -9.13 7.19
C ARG A 98 16.83 -8.76 6.04
N LYS A 99 17.36 -8.75 4.81
CA LYS A 99 16.58 -8.53 3.56
C LYS A 99 15.25 -9.28 3.56
N GLY A 100 15.24 -10.55 3.98
CA GLY A 100 14.03 -11.38 4.00
C GLY A 100 12.90 -10.90 4.92
N ARG A 101 13.13 -9.97 5.85
CA ARG A 101 12.07 -9.29 6.61
C ARG A 101 11.38 -8.23 5.75
N ILE A 102 12.16 -7.39 5.09
CA ILE A 102 11.68 -6.34 4.19
C ILE A 102 10.93 -6.98 3.01
N ASP A 103 11.47 -8.05 2.40
CA ASP A 103 10.80 -8.78 1.32
C ASP A 103 9.42 -9.32 1.73
N ARG A 104 9.27 -9.76 2.99
CA ARG A 104 7.97 -10.23 3.52
C ARG A 104 6.98 -9.09 3.67
N GLN A 105 7.43 -7.91 4.11
CA GLN A 105 6.57 -6.73 4.23
C GLN A 105 6.11 -6.24 2.85
N ILE A 106 7.00 -6.22 1.86
CA ILE A 106 6.64 -5.88 0.47
C ILE A 106 5.57 -6.85 -0.06
N LYS A 107 5.76 -8.16 0.12
CA LYS A 107 4.75 -9.16 -0.28
C LYS A 107 3.43 -8.99 0.46
N LYS A 108 3.46 -8.69 1.75
CA LYS A 108 2.26 -8.44 2.57
C LYS A 108 1.50 -7.22 2.04
N LEU A 109 2.21 -6.12 1.78
CA LEU A 109 1.68 -4.90 1.18
C LEU A 109 0.97 -5.20 -0.15
N LEU A 110 1.65 -5.87 -1.10
CA LEU A 110 1.06 -6.22 -2.40
C LEU A 110 -0.17 -7.12 -2.27
N SER A 111 -0.12 -8.12 -1.37
CA SER A 111 -1.25 -9.03 -1.16
C SER A 111 -2.45 -8.36 -0.50
N GLY A 112 -2.22 -7.35 0.35
CA GLY A 112 -3.26 -6.64 1.09
C GLY A 112 -4.03 -5.61 0.27
N MET A 113 -3.56 -5.29 -0.94
CA MET A 113 -4.18 -4.30 -1.83
C MET A 113 -5.32 -4.88 -2.68
N LYS A 114 -5.35 -6.21 -2.86
CA LYS A 114 -6.28 -6.86 -3.77
C LYS A 114 -7.64 -7.12 -3.11
N GLY A 115 -8.71 -6.76 -3.82
CA GLY A 115 -10.11 -7.05 -3.47
C GLY A 115 -10.72 -6.09 -2.44
N PHE A 116 -9.97 -5.12 -1.93
CA PHE A 116 -10.42 -4.25 -0.85
C PHE A 116 -11.60 -3.35 -1.25
N ILE A 117 -11.49 -2.68 -2.40
CA ILE A 117 -12.53 -1.78 -2.91
C ILE A 117 -13.78 -2.60 -3.26
N ASP A 118 -13.61 -3.76 -3.89
CA ASP A 118 -14.72 -4.67 -4.19
C ASP A 118 -15.47 -5.08 -2.91
N ASP A 119 -14.74 -5.58 -1.91
CA ASP A 119 -15.31 -6.04 -0.65
C ASP A 119 -16.09 -4.93 0.06
N GLU A 120 -15.53 -3.71 0.10
CA GLU A 120 -16.15 -2.60 0.81
C GLU A 120 -17.40 -2.05 0.10
N VAL A 121 -17.38 -1.97 -1.24
CA VAL A 121 -18.56 -1.55 -2.02
C VAL A 121 -19.63 -2.64 -1.99
N CYS A 122 -19.28 -3.90 -2.23
CA CYS A 122 -20.22 -5.03 -2.27
C CYS A 122 -20.91 -5.26 -0.92
N ARG A 123 -20.21 -5.03 0.19
CA ARG A 123 -20.80 -5.10 1.54
C ARG A 123 -21.91 -4.07 1.73
N ASN A 124 -21.77 -2.89 1.16
CA ASN A 124 -22.75 -1.81 1.25
C ASN A 124 -23.94 -2.02 0.30
N VAL A 125 -23.71 -2.61 -0.87
CA VAL A 125 -24.77 -2.93 -1.85
C VAL A 125 -25.45 -4.25 -1.50
N SER A 126 -26.21 -4.23 -0.40
CA SER A 126 -26.96 -5.38 0.11
C SER A 126 -28.31 -4.95 0.66
N LEU A 127 -29.32 -5.82 0.57
CA LEU A 127 -30.63 -5.60 1.20
C LEU A 127 -30.57 -5.53 2.73
N SER A 128 -29.44 -5.88 3.33
CA SER A 128 -29.18 -5.63 4.76
C SER A 128 -28.95 -4.15 5.07
N ASN A 129 -28.46 -3.37 4.09
CA ASN A 129 -28.21 -1.94 4.26
C ASN A 129 -29.53 -1.16 4.37
N ARG A 130 -29.69 -0.42 5.47
CA ARG A 130 -30.92 0.33 5.76
C ARG A 130 -31.15 1.47 4.77
N GLU A 131 -30.12 2.17 4.38
CA GLU A 131 -30.23 3.30 3.47
C GLU A 131 -30.63 2.84 2.06
N LEU A 132 -29.95 1.80 1.56
CA LEU A 132 -30.31 1.18 0.29
C LEU A 132 -31.76 0.68 0.28
N ARG A 133 -32.22 0.06 1.38
CA ARG A 133 -33.62 -0.35 1.54
C ARG A 133 -34.60 0.82 1.47
N ASN A 134 -34.24 1.97 2.04
CA ASN A 134 -35.11 3.16 1.97
C ASN A 134 -35.20 3.66 0.52
N ILE A 135 -34.09 3.63 -0.23
CA ILE A 135 -34.03 4.07 -1.63
C ILE A 135 -34.86 3.17 -2.55
N ILE A 136 -34.76 1.84 -2.42
CA ILE A 136 -35.54 0.93 -3.27
C ILE A 136 -37.06 1.01 -3.01
N ARG A 137 -37.47 1.48 -1.82
CA ARG A 137 -38.88 1.76 -1.47
C ARG A 137 -39.42 3.05 -2.09
N MET A 138 -38.56 3.91 -2.63
CA MET A 138 -39.00 5.15 -3.27
C MET A 138 -39.77 4.86 -4.56
N ILE A 139 -40.67 5.79 -4.88
CA ILE A 139 -41.41 5.80 -6.15
C ILE A 139 -40.39 6.00 -7.30
N PRO A 140 -40.56 5.28 -8.43
CA PRO A 140 -39.73 5.45 -9.61
C PRO A 140 -39.65 6.91 -10.07
N GLY A 141 -38.48 7.32 -10.54
CA GLY A 141 -38.26 8.66 -11.09
C GLY A 141 -37.00 9.36 -10.57
N THR A 142 -36.92 10.66 -10.85
CA THR A 142 -35.71 11.47 -10.66
C THR A 142 -35.24 11.54 -9.21
N GLN A 143 -36.14 11.58 -8.23
CA GLN A 143 -35.77 11.60 -6.82
C GLN A 143 -35.11 10.28 -6.39
N LYS A 144 -35.60 9.14 -6.88
CA LYS A 144 -35.01 7.82 -6.61
C LYS A 144 -33.63 7.69 -7.25
N GLU A 145 -33.48 8.20 -8.47
CA GLU A 145 -32.18 8.26 -9.16
C GLU A 145 -31.15 9.10 -8.37
N GLN A 146 -31.54 10.29 -7.93
CA GLN A 146 -30.68 11.18 -7.14
C GLN A 146 -30.27 10.55 -5.81
N ALA A 147 -31.22 9.93 -5.11
CA ALA A 147 -30.95 9.24 -3.85
C ALA A 147 -29.98 8.05 -4.06
N MET A 148 -30.18 7.26 -5.12
CA MET A 148 -29.29 6.15 -5.44
C MET A 148 -27.89 6.63 -5.86
N SER A 149 -27.80 7.74 -6.59
CA SER A 149 -26.54 8.34 -7.01
C SER A 149 -25.75 8.90 -5.82
N GLY A 150 -26.44 9.54 -4.88
CA GLY A 150 -25.86 10.02 -3.62
C GLY A 150 -25.32 8.86 -2.77
N PHE A 151 -26.14 7.82 -2.56
CA PHE A 151 -25.73 6.62 -1.83
C PHE A 151 -24.51 5.95 -2.48
N SER A 152 -24.54 5.74 -3.80
CA SER A 152 -23.45 5.08 -4.51
C SER A 152 -22.16 5.92 -4.47
N SER A 153 -22.28 7.24 -4.62
CA SER A 153 -21.15 8.17 -4.47
C SER A 153 -20.50 8.05 -3.10
N GLN A 154 -21.32 8.03 -2.04
CA GLN A 154 -20.82 7.91 -0.67
C GLN A 154 -20.13 6.56 -0.44
N VAL A 155 -20.72 5.46 -0.88
CA VAL A 155 -20.13 4.12 -0.74
C VAL A 155 -18.76 4.03 -1.43
N PHE A 156 -18.63 4.57 -2.65
CA PHE A 156 -17.34 4.62 -3.34
C PHE A 156 -16.33 5.52 -2.64
N GLN A 157 -16.76 6.70 -2.19
CA GLN A 157 -15.87 7.62 -1.48
C GLN A 157 -15.31 6.96 -0.21
N GLU A 158 -16.18 6.36 0.61
CA GLU A 158 -15.76 5.65 1.82
C GLU A 158 -14.82 4.48 1.52
N ALA A 159 -15.10 3.70 0.47
CA ALA A 159 -14.25 2.59 0.06
C ALA A 159 -12.85 3.07 -0.39
N LEU A 160 -12.79 4.14 -1.19
CA LEU A 160 -11.53 4.72 -1.67
C LEU A 160 -10.74 5.35 -0.52
N ASP A 161 -11.40 6.07 0.39
CA ASP A 161 -10.76 6.68 1.55
C ASP A 161 -10.14 5.62 2.47
N LYS A 162 -10.89 4.54 2.74
CA LYS A 162 -10.41 3.39 3.51
C LYS A 162 -9.25 2.67 2.82
N TYR A 163 -9.34 2.50 1.50
CA TYR A 163 -8.26 1.89 0.71
C TYR A 163 -6.98 2.73 0.78
N CYS A 164 -7.09 4.05 0.63
CA CYS A 164 -5.95 4.96 0.77
C CYS A 164 -5.32 4.90 2.17
N LEU A 165 -6.15 4.83 3.21
CA LEU A 165 -5.68 4.68 4.59
C LEU A 165 -4.94 3.35 4.78
N GLN A 166 -5.50 2.24 4.33
CA GLN A 166 -4.89 0.92 4.44
C GLN A 166 -3.54 0.85 3.72
N VAL A 167 -3.47 1.36 2.48
CA VAL A 167 -2.21 1.42 1.72
C VAL A 167 -1.17 2.26 2.47
N ARG A 168 -1.59 3.39 3.06
CA ARG A 168 -0.70 4.25 3.87
C ARG A 168 -0.19 3.53 5.12
N GLU A 169 -1.05 2.82 5.84
CA GLU A 169 -0.66 2.04 7.01
C GLU A 169 0.33 0.93 6.65
N MET A 170 0.07 0.18 5.57
CA MET A 170 0.97 -0.87 5.11
C MET A 170 2.34 -0.31 4.63
N LEU A 171 2.34 0.86 3.99
CA LEU A 171 3.59 1.55 3.65
C LEU A 171 4.34 2.03 4.90
N SER A 172 3.62 2.54 5.91
CA SER A 172 4.22 2.92 7.19
C SER A 172 4.87 1.72 7.88
N ASP A 173 4.20 0.56 7.89
CA ASP A 173 4.76 -0.70 8.43
C ASP A 173 6.05 -1.10 7.70
N LEU A 174 6.08 -0.97 6.37
CA LEU A 174 7.27 -1.23 5.57
C LEU A 174 8.43 -0.29 5.96
N PHE A 175 8.16 1.02 6.08
CA PHE A 175 9.18 1.99 6.47
C PHE A 175 9.72 1.73 7.88
N MET A 176 8.84 1.41 8.83
CA MET A 176 9.27 1.06 10.19
C MET A 176 10.18 -0.17 10.20
N GLU A 177 9.87 -1.22 9.41
CA GLU A 177 10.74 -2.40 9.32
C GLU A 177 12.12 -2.07 8.73
N VAL A 178 12.16 -1.23 7.68
CA VAL A 178 13.43 -0.77 7.08
C VAL A 178 14.24 0.05 8.09
N GLU A 179 13.57 0.93 8.84
CA GLU A 179 14.20 1.76 9.87
C GLU A 179 14.74 0.92 11.02
N GLU A 180 13.97 -0.05 11.53
CA GLU A 180 14.39 -0.96 12.60
C GLU A 180 15.62 -1.78 12.22
N GLU A 181 15.64 -2.35 11.00
CA GLU A 181 16.80 -3.10 10.52
C GLU A 181 18.04 -2.20 10.35
N THR A 182 17.85 -0.93 9.97
CA THR A 182 18.94 0.04 9.84
C THR A 182 19.47 0.50 11.20
N LEU A 183 18.59 0.83 12.15
CA LEU A 183 18.96 1.20 13.52
C LEU A 183 19.71 0.06 14.23
N HIS A 184 19.27 -1.19 14.03
CA HIS A 184 19.96 -2.35 14.58
C HIS A 184 21.42 -2.44 14.11
N VAL A 185 21.68 -2.11 12.84
CA VAL A 185 23.05 -2.03 12.29
C VAL A 185 23.85 -0.91 12.92
N ILE A 186 23.27 0.29 13.03
CA ILE A 186 23.95 1.45 13.61
C ILE A 186 24.39 1.15 15.04
N GLU A 187 23.49 0.60 15.87
CA GLU A 187 23.82 0.22 17.24
C GLU A 187 24.92 -0.83 17.33
N LYS A 188 24.86 -1.85 16.47
CA LYS A 188 25.87 -2.92 16.44
C LYS A 188 27.24 -2.38 16.00
N THR A 189 27.24 -1.46 15.03
CA THR A 189 28.45 -0.82 14.52
C THR A 189 29.09 0.07 15.59
N GLY A 190 28.30 0.90 16.29
CA GLY A 190 28.79 1.72 17.38
C GLY A 190 29.35 0.91 18.56
N LYS A 191 28.75 -0.26 18.87
CA LYS A 191 29.32 -1.18 19.87
C LYS A 191 30.66 -1.77 19.42
N ASN A 192 30.78 -2.13 18.15
CA ASN A 192 32.05 -2.62 17.60
C ASN A 192 33.12 -1.54 17.62
N GLU A 193 32.79 -0.31 17.24
CA GLU A 193 33.68 0.85 17.31
C GLU A 193 34.20 1.08 18.74
N GLN A 194 33.30 1.09 19.74
CA GLN A 194 33.70 1.22 21.14
C GLN A 194 34.62 0.08 21.60
N ASN A 195 34.38 -1.14 21.13
CA ASN A 195 35.26 -2.26 21.42
C ASN A 195 36.63 -2.10 20.75
N HIS A 196 36.69 -1.60 19.52
CA HIS A 196 37.95 -1.32 18.83
C HIS A 196 38.74 -0.19 19.51
N ILE A 197 38.07 0.87 19.98
CA ILE A 197 38.69 1.93 20.80
C ILE A 197 39.28 1.35 22.09
N ARG A 198 38.52 0.52 22.82
CA ARG A 198 39.04 -0.14 24.03
C ARG A 198 40.22 -1.06 23.74
N GLN A 199 40.19 -1.76 22.60
CA GLN A 199 41.32 -2.59 22.18
C GLN A 199 42.55 -1.76 21.86
N LEU A 200 42.40 -0.61 21.17
CA LEU A 200 43.48 0.36 20.94
C LEU A 200 44.07 0.88 22.24
N GLU A 201 43.21 1.31 23.18
CA GLU A 201 43.64 1.80 24.50
C GLU A 201 44.38 0.72 25.31
N SER A 202 44.08 -0.55 25.07
CA SER A 202 44.78 -1.69 25.69
C SER A 202 46.10 -2.08 25.01
N ILE A 203 46.46 -1.46 23.87
CA ILE A 203 47.77 -1.64 23.23
C ILE A 203 48.77 -0.76 23.98
N ASP A 204 49.46 -1.37 24.94
CA ASP A 204 50.61 -0.77 25.61
C ASP A 204 51.90 -0.99 24.80
N ALA A 205 52.90 -0.14 25.03
CA ALA A 205 54.05 0.16 24.16
C ALA A 205 54.96 -1.00 23.68
N GLU A 206 54.71 -2.25 24.10
CA GLU A 206 55.57 -3.41 23.78
C GLU A 206 55.16 -4.18 22.51
N ASN A 207 54.03 -3.86 21.86
CA ASN A 207 53.53 -4.63 20.69
C ASN A 207 53.01 -3.74 19.52
N TYR A 208 53.51 -2.51 19.45
CA TYR A 208 52.89 -1.37 18.75
C TYR A 208 52.84 -1.46 17.20
N PHE A 209 53.80 -2.13 16.54
CA PHE A 209 53.98 -1.97 15.09
C PHE A 209 52.99 -2.77 14.24
N GLU A 210 52.81 -4.06 14.56
CA GLU A 210 52.03 -4.98 13.72
C GLU A 210 50.51 -4.79 13.91
N LYS A 211 50.06 -4.48 15.14
CA LYS A 211 48.66 -4.15 15.42
C LYS A 211 48.24 -2.78 14.85
N SER A 212 49.15 -1.80 14.83
CA SER A 212 48.85 -0.47 14.29
C SER A 212 48.55 -0.50 12.79
N GLU A 213 49.30 -1.25 11.98
CA GLU A 213 49.06 -1.34 10.54
C GLU A 213 47.71 -1.98 10.22
N HIS A 214 47.36 -3.08 10.89
CA HIS A 214 46.09 -3.75 10.68
C HIS A 214 44.91 -2.83 11.02
N MET A 215 45.05 -2.01 12.06
CA MET A 215 44.00 -1.09 12.48
C MET A 215 43.86 0.15 11.59
N ILE A 216 44.95 0.67 11.02
CA ILE A 216 44.89 1.74 10.02
C ILE A 216 44.15 1.25 8.77
N ALA A 217 44.40 0.01 8.34
CA ALA A 217 43.69 -0.59 7.22
C ALA A 217 42.18 -0.71 7.51
N GLU A 218 41.80 -1.17 8.70
CA GLU A 218 40.40 -1.35 9.09
C GLU A 218 39.65 -0.03 9.27
N ALA A 219 40.30 1.00 9.81
CA ALA A 219 39.78 2.35 9.88
C ALA A 219 39.62 2.96 8.48
N GLY A 220 40.56 2.71 7.56
CA GLY A 220 40.46 3.11 6.16
C GLY A 220 39.21 2.54 5.48
N TYR A 221 38.94 1.25 5.66
CA TYR A 221 37.72 0.62 5.14
C TYR A 221 36.44 1.18 5.77
N THR A 222 36.50 1.58 7.03
CA THR A 222 35.35 2.17 7.73
C THR A 222 35.07 3.59 7.21
N ILE A 223 36.11 4.40 6.99
CA ILE A 223 36.00 5.74 6.39
C ILE A 223 35.50 5.66 4.96
N GLU A 224 35.99 4.72 4.15
CA GLU A 224 35.44 4.49 2.79
C GLU A 224 33.96 4.11 2.85
N GLY A 225 33.55 3.28 3.83
CA GLY A 225 32.15 2.96 4.07
C GLY A 225 31.31 4.20 4.41
N CYS A 226 31.82 5.09 5.28
CA CYS A 226 31.16 6.35 5.61
C CYS A 226 31.07 7.31 4.41
N HIS A 227 32.13 7.42 3.61
CA HIS A 227 32.13 8.21 2.37
C HIS A 227 31.11 7.68 1.35
N MET A 228 30.94 6.35 1.26
CA MET A 228 29.89 5.75 0.44
C MET A 228 28.50 6.10 0.96
N ILE A 229 28.27 6.06 2.27
CA ILE A 229 27.01 6.46 2.89
C ILE A 229 26.71 7.94 2.63
N GLU A 230 27.69 8.84 2.79
CA GLU A 230 27.55 10.26 2.46
C GLU A 230 27.17 10.46 0.98
N LYS A 231 27.80 9.72 0.06
CA LYS A 231 27.50 9.83 -1.37
C LYS A 231 26.09 9.35 -1.72
N ILE A 232 25.60 8.29 -1.06
CA ILE A 232 24.21 7.81 -1.18
C ILE A 232 23.22 8.86 -0.64
N LEU A 233 23.63 9.64 0.37
CA LEU A 233 22.82 10.72 0.94
C LEU A 233 22.84 12.02 0.10
N GLU A 234 23.93 12.30 -0.62
CA GLU A 234 24.10 13.50 -1.46
C GLU A 234 23.52 13.38 -2.89
N GLU A 235 23.41 12.17 -3.46
CA GLU A 235 22.80 11.94 -4.80
C GLU A 235 21.25 11.93 -4.78
N GLN A 236 20.66 12.47 -3.71
CA GLN A 236 19.23 12.66 -3.49
C GLN A 236 18.65 13.88 -4.23
#